data_AF-A0A3C0C0Z5-F1
#
_entry.id   AF-A0A3C0C0Z5-F1
#
_cell.length_a   1.000
_cell.length_b   1.000
_cell.length_c   1.000
_cell.angle_alpha   90.00
_cell.angle_beta   90.00
_cell.angle_gamma   90.00
#
_symmetry.space_group_name_H-M   'P 1'
#
loop_
_entity.id
_entity.type
_entity.pdbx_description
1 polymer ?
#
loop_
_entity_poly.entity_id
_entity_poly.type
_entity_poly.pdbx_seq_one_letter_code
_entity_poly.pdbx_strand_id
1 'polypeptide(L)' 'TLDFKGSWSITIRPGITIRFGKDNVSERFERFLMIWDESLLDNLAVIEYIDLRYTEGFSIKKRK' A
#
# COMPACT_ATOMS: atom_id res chain seq x y z
N THR A 1 -11.02 1.96 2.33
CA THR A 1 -11.79 1.34 3.41
C THR A 1 -11.17 1.72 4.74
N LEU A 2 -12.03 1.95 5.73
CA LEU A 2 -11.65 2.13 7.13
C LEU A 2 -12.18 0.90 7.88
N ASP A 3 -11.31 0.17 8.58
CA ASP A 3 -11.75 -0.97 9.38
C ASP A 3 -12.26 -0.54 10.77
N PHE A 4 -12.86 -1.48 11.50
CA PHE A 4 -13.40 -1.22 12.85
C PHE A 4 -12.32 -0.85 13.89
N LYS A 5 -11.04 -1.13 13.61
CA LYS A 5 -9.90 -0.76 14.46
C LYS A 5 -9.32 0.62 14.08
N GLY A 6 -9.90 1.28 13.08
CA GLY A 6 -9.46 2.59 12.60
C GLY A 6 -8.31 2.53 11.58
N SER A 7 -7.97 1.36 11.03
CA SER A 7 -6.94 1.27 10.00
C SER A 7 -7.48 1.56 8.61
N TRP A 8 -6.75 2.37 7.86
CA TRP A 8 -7.03 2.72 6.47
C TRP A 8 -6.33 1.81 5.47
N SER A 9 -7.04 1.48 4.40
CA SER A 9 -6.50 0.86 3.19
C SER A 9 -7.22 1.34 1.93
N ILE A 10 -6.57 1.26 0.78
CA ILE A 10 -7.17 1.52 -0.54
C ILE A 10 -6.96 0.28 -1.40
N THR A 11 -7.97 -0.09 -2.20
CA THR A 11 -7.82 -1.14 -3.21
C THR A 11 -7.90 -0.52 -4.59
N ILE A 12 -6.88 -0.76 -5.40
CA ILE A 12 -6.76 -0.27 -6.79
C ILE A 12 -6.85 -1.44 -7.76
N ARG A 13 -7.18 -1.18 -9.04
CA ARG A 13 -7.15 -2.21 -10.09
C ARG A 13 -5.70 -2.67 -10.34
N PRO A 14 -5.44 -3.97 -10.59
CA PRO A 14 -6.38 -5.09 -10.74
C PRO A 14 -6.68 -5.86 -9.43
N GLY A 15 -6.80 -5.18 -8.29
CA GLY A 15 -7.12 -5.79 -6.99
C GLY A 15 -5.92 -5.84 -6.04
N ILE A 16 -5.14 -4.76 -6.00
CA ILE A 16 -4.00 -4.58 -5.09
C ILE A 16 -4.47 -3.77 -3.90
N THR A 17 -4.16 -4.24 -2.70
CA THR A 17 -4.49 -3.52 -1.46
C THR A 17 -3.27 -2.73 -0.95
N ILE A 18 -3.42 -1.43 -0.76
CA ILE A 18 -2.42 -0.57 -0.14
C ILE A 18 -2.87 -0.31 1.31
N ARG A 19 -2.04 -0.66 2.29
CA ARG A 19 -2.34 -0.55 3.73
C ARG A 19 -1.59 0.62 4.35
N PHE A 20 -2.33 1.59 4.87
CA PHE A 20 -1.79 2.77 5.55
C PHE A 20 -1.84 2.65 7.07
N GLY A 21 -2.65 1.75 7.62
CA GLY A 21 -2.80 1.61 9.08
C GLY A 21 -3.61 2.75 9.69
N LYS A 22 -3.52 2.90 11.01
CA LYS A 22 -4.34 3.84 11.79
C LYS A 22 -3.71 5.23 11.88
N ASP A 23 -2.41 5.27 12.13
CA ASP A 23 -1.67 6.51 12.40
C ASP A 23 -0.87 6.96 11.17
N ASN A 24 -0.54 8.25 11.10
CA ASN A 24 0.27 8.87 10.04
C ASN A 24 -0.21 8.56 8.62
N VAL A 25 -1.53 8.43 8.43
CA VAL A 25 -2.13 8.01 7.15
C VAL A 25 -1.72 8.94 6.01
N SER A 26 -1.77 10.27 6.21
CA SER A 26 -1.37 11.25 5.20
C SER A 26 0.12 11.12 4.83
N GLU A 27 1.00 11.00 5.81
CA GLU A 27 2.44 10.83 5.57
C GLU A 27 2.74 9.52 4.81
N ARG A 28 2.06 8.43 5.17
CA ARG A 28 2.18 7.15 4.47
C ARG A 28 1.61 7.20 3.05
N PHE A 29 0.58 8.03 2.82
CA PHE A 29 0.07 8.28 1.49
C PHE A 29 1.07 9.06 0.64
N GLU A 30 1.73 10.08 1.18
CA GLU A 30 2.82 10.77 0.47
C GLU A 30 3.98 9.82 0.14
N ARG A 31 4.38 8.98 1.09
CA ARG A 31 5.40 7.93 0.84
C ARG A 31 4.98 6.95 -0.26
N PHE A 32 3.71 6.61 -0.34
CA PHE A 32 3.18 5.79 -1.44
C PHE A 32 3.34 6.47 -2.80
N LEU A 33 3.03 7.77 -2.89
CA LEU A 33 3.21 8.53 -4.14
C LEU A 33 4.68 8.59 -4.57
N MET A 34 5.62 8.64 -3.63
CA MET A 34 7.06 8.64 -3.94
C MET A 34 7.56 7.32 -4.54
N ILE A 35 6.91 6.19 -4.26
CA ILE A 35 7.30 4.87 -4.77
C ILE A 35 6.42 4.41 -5.94
N TRP A 36 5.43 5.22 -6.33
CA TRP A 36 4.52 4.92 -7.42
C TRP A 36 5.18 5.21 -8.78
N ASP A 37 6.16 4.39 -9.14
CA ASP A 37 6.98 4.52 -10.34
C ASP A 37 6.76 3.40 -11.37
N GLU A 38 7.36 3.54 -12.55
CA GLU A 38 7.27 2.56 -13.64
C GLU A 38 7.69 1.15 -13.21
N SER A 39 8.69 1.01 -12.34
CA SER A 39 9.16 -0.30 -11.88
C SER A 39 8.11 -1.02 -11.03
N LEU A 40 7.38 -0.27 -10.20
CA LEU A 40 6.28 -0.80 -9.42
C LEU A 40 5.09 -1.15 -10.33
N LEU A 41 4.81 -0.30 -11.32
CA LEU A 41 3.74 -0.48 -12.30
C LEU A 41 3.90 -1.79 -13.09
N ASP A 42 5.11 -2.10 -13.55
CA ASP A 42 5.44 -3.33 -14.30
C ASP A 42 5.17 -4.61 -13.49
N ASN A 43 5.16 -4.51 -12.17
CA ASN A 43 4.97 -5.64 -11.26
C ASN A 43 3.55 -5.73 -10.68
N LEU A 44 2.64 -4.81 -10.98
CA LEU A 44 1.31 -4.76 -10.35
C LEU A 44 0.52 -6.07 -10.49
N ALA A 45 0.66 -6.78 -11.63
CA ALA A 45 -0.05 -8.02 -11.88
C ALA A 45 0.25 -9.11 -10.83
N VAL A 46 1.46 -9.15 -10.29
CA VAL A 46 1.88 -10.15 -9.29
C VAL A 46 1.77 -9.65 -7.86
N ILE A 47 1.36 -8.41 -7.62
CA ILE A 47 1.25 -7.84 -6.27
C ILE A 47 -0.14 -8.16 -5.68
N GLU A 48 -0.15 -8.63 -4.43
CA GLU A 48 -1.35 -8.83 -3.62
C GLU A 48 -1.61 -7.59 -2.74
N TYR A 49 -0.58 -7.14 -1.99
CA TYR A 49 -0.67 -5.92 -1.20
C TYR A 49 0.66 -5.21 -1.03
N ILE A 50 0.58 -3.91 -0.77
CA ILE A 50 1.67 -3.02 -0.33
C ILE A 50 1.35 -2.56 1.09
N ASP A 51 2.29 -2.68 2.02
CA ASP A 51 2.10 -2.35 3.43
C ASP A 51 3.06 -1.23 3.87
N LEU A 52 2.49 -0.06 4.20
CA LEU A 52 3.22 1.15 4.58
C LEU A 52 3.21 1.39 6.10
N ARG A 53 2.79 0.40 6.90
CA ARG A 53 2.69 0.54 8.35
C ARG A 53 4.05 0.63 9.06
N TYR A 54 5.15 0.43 8.34
CA TYR A 54 6.50 0.53 8.87
C TYR A 54 6.97 1.99 8.93
N THR A 55 7.76 2.31 9.94
CA THR A 55 8.37 3.64 10.09
C THR A 55 9.27 3.93 8.89
N GLU A 56 10.12 2.95 8.56
CA GLU A 56 11.04 3.02 7.43
C GLU A 56 10.63 2.01 6.34
N GLY A 57 10.45 2.51 5.12
CA GLY A 57 10.13 1.69 3.96
C GLY A 57 8.71 1.12 3.92
N PHE A 58 8.55 0.03 3.17
CA PHE A 58 7.30 -0.67 2.94
C PHE A 58 7.57 -2.15 2.64
N SER A 59 6.54 -2.98 2.72
CA SER A 59 6.63 -4.38 2.28
C SER A 59 5.63 -4.70 1.16
N ILE A 60 6.05 -5.58 0.26
CA ILE A 60 5.21 -6.11 -0.81
C ILE A 60 4.95 -7.58 -0.55
N LYS A 61 3.68 -7.99 -0.60
CA LYS A 61 3.31 -9.40 -0.77
C LYS A 61 2.97 -9.66 -2.23
N LYS A 62 3.62 -10.65 -2.83
CA LYS A 62 3.29 -11.15 -4.16
C LYS A 62 2.25 -12.28 -4.07
N ARG A 63 1.44 -12.40 -5.11
CA ARG A 63 0.55 -13.55 -5.34
C ARG A 63 1.42 -14.81 -5.47
N LYS A 64 0.90 -15.94 -5.01
CA LYS A 64 1.51 -17.26 -5.24
C LYS A 64 1.33 -17.69 -6.69
#